data_AF-A0A7J5X2S5-F1
#
_entry.id   AF-A0A7J5X2S5-F1
#
_cell.length_a   1.000
_cell.length_b   1.000
_cell.length_c   1.000
_cell.angle_alpha   90.00
_cell.angle_beta   90.00
_cell.angle_gamma   90.00
#
_symmetry.space_group_name_H-M   'P 1'
#
loop_
_entity.id
_entity.type
_entity.pdbx_description
1 polymer ?
#
loop_
_entity_poly.entity_id
_entity_poly.type
_entity_poly.pdbx_seq_one_letter_code
_entity_poly.pdbx_strand_id
1 'polypeptide(L)'
;MSGSDKDVPSRDELEQMSTDELVKLGTNLDGVEIIHRAERYTEAGTRVEKRAERQVAVWFTIAGISALACLGIFLFNHWEFALPDDPNYWWYTFNTPLLGATFGLSVLSIGIAMILITKKFIPSEISVQDRHDGGSAEVDKKTIVGLLQDTGTTSTLGRRKMIIGSAGFGLGAFALTGLVAFLGGFIKNPWAERENAPLWHSGWSPIYNSKEDPNETVYLRRDTGNPYQVALVRPEDLDAGGMETVFPWRRSNGFGETEHSRHALMESLHEVRNPVMLIRLRPEDTARAIKRKGQESFNYGDYFAYTKVCSHLGCPASLYEQRSNRILCPCHQSQFNALEYAKPIFGPAARALAQLPITVNNEGYLVAAGDFIEPVGPAFWERKS
;
A
#
# COMPACT_ATOMS: atom_id res chain seq x y z
N MET A 1 -13.80 -1.73 -46.78
CA MET A 1 -13.33 -0.75 -47.79
C MET A 1 -13.60 -1.37 -49.16
N SER A 2 -14.64 -0.92 -49.87
CA SER A 2 -14.85 -1.26 -51.30
C SER A 2 -16.04 -0.52 -51.92
N GLY A 3 -16.23 0.76 -51.59
CA GLY A 3 -16.82 1.69 -52.55
C GLY A 3 -15.67 2.15 -53.46
N SER A 4 -15.36 1.38 -54.49
CA SER A 4 -14.14 1.53 -55.30
C SER A 4 -14.26 2.57 -56.43
N ASP A 5 -15.06 3.61 -56.23
CA ASP A 5 -15.04 4.81 -57.08
C ASP A 5 -15.29 6.00 -56.17
N LYS A 6 -14.27 6.34 -55.37
CA LYS A 6 -14.16 7.72 -54.91
C LYS A 6 -13.77 8.51 -56.15
N ASP A 7 -14.60 9.43 -56.61
CA ASP A 7 -14.35 10.26 -57.79
C ASP A 7 -13.19 11.20 -57.45
N VAL A 8 -11.96 10.77 -57.75
CA VAL A 8 -10.74 11.51 -57.43
C VAL A 8 -10.38 12.39 -58.63
N PRO A 9 -10.32 13.73 -58.48
CA PRO A 9 -9.93 14.63 -59.56
C PRO A 9 -8.53 14.33 -60.09
N SER A 10 -8.27 14.70 -61.35
CA SER A 10 -6.95 14.61 -61.96
C SER A 10 -5.95 15.54 -61.26
N ARG A 11 -4.65 15.26 -61.43
CA ARG A 11 -3.60 16.05 -60.81
C ARG A 11 -3.66 17.53 -61.19
N ASP A 12 -3.94 17.82 -62.46
CA ASP A 12 -4.02 19.19 -62.98
C ASP A 12 -5.22 19.94 -62.40
N GLU A 13 -6.33 19.24 -62.09
CA GLU A 13 -7.50 19.81 -61.41
C GLU A 13 -7.20 20.10 -59.94
N LEU A 14 -6.51 19.20 -59.24
CA LEU A 14 -6.10 19.41 -57.84
C LEU A 14 -5.18 20.62 -57.69
N GLU A 15 -4.27 20.85 -58.65
CA GLU A 15 -3.36 22.00 -58.64
C GLU A 15 -4.08 23.34 -58.87
N GLN A 16 -5.29 23.33 -59.43
CA GLN A 16 -6.10 24.52 -59.69
C GLN A 16 -7.14 24.82 -58.61
N MET A 17 -7.40 23.89 -57.69
CA MET A 17 -8.39 24.05 -56.62
C MET A 17 -7.90 25.00 -55.52
N SER A 18 -8.82 25.80 -55.00
CA SER A 18 -8.60 26.59 -53.79
C SER A 18 -8.51 25.71 -52.53
N THR A 19 -7.96 26.26 -51.44
CA THR A 19 -7.87 25.54 -50.17
C THR A 19 -9.23 25.08 -49.66
N ASP A 20 -10.28 25.88 -49.81
CA ASP A 20 -11.63 25.51 -49.38
C ASP A 20 -12.22 24.36 -50.21
N GLU A 21 -11.95 24.34 -51.51
CA GLU A 21 -12.35 23.24 -52.39
C GLU A 21 -11.59 21.95 -52.06
N LEU A 22 -10.30 22.04 -51.75
CA LEU A 22 -9.50 20.90 -51.29
C LEU A 22 -9.97 20.36 -49.94
N VAL A 23 -10.36 21.25 -49.00
CA VAL A 23 -10.93 20.83 -47.70
C VAL A 23 -12.24 20.09 -47.91
N LYS A 24 -13.15 20.62 -48.74
CA LYS A 24 -14.41 19.94 -49.08
C LYS A 24 -14.18 18.59 -49.75
N LEU A 25 -13.26 18.52 -50.71
CA LEU A 25 -12.90 17.27 -51.36
C LEU A 25 -12.40 16.24 -50.34
N GLY A 26 -11.45 16.63 -49.49
CA GLY A 26 -10.88 15.75 -48.47
C GLY A 26 -11.92 15.21 -47.49
N THR A 27 -12.81 16.05 -46.98
CA THR A 27 -13.87 15.60 -46.07
C THR A 27 -14.86 14.68 -46.77
N ASN A 28 -15.27 15.01 -48.00
CA ASN A 28 -16.23 14.20 -48.77
C ASN A 28 -15.68 12.80 -49.10
N LEU A 29 -14.36 12.70 -49.37
CA LEU A 29 -13.72 11.40 -49.59
C LEU A 29 -13.89 10.46 -48.39
N ASP A 30 -13.98 10.98 -47.17
CA ASP A 30 -14.18 10.19 -45.94
C ASP A 30 -15.63 10.16 -45.45
N GLY A 31 -16.58 10.54 -46.31
CA GLY A 31 -18.00 10.59 -45.99
C GLY A 31 -18.34 11.66 -44.96
N VAL A 32 -17.51 12.70 -44.83
CA VAL A 32 -17.71 13.85 -43.94
C VAL A 32 -18.20 15.04 -44.76
N GLU A 33 -19.41 15.51 -44.47
CA GLU A 33 -19.98 16.72 -45.06
C GLU A 33 -19.98 17.86 -44.04
N ILE A 34 -19.34 18.99 -44.38
CA ILE A 34 -19.37 20.22 -43.57
C ILE A 34 -20.63 21.02 -43.92
N ILE A 35 -21.67 20.93 -43.09
CA ILE A 35 -22.97 21.60 -43.31
C ILE A 35 -22.89 23.09 -43.01
N HIS A 36 -22.21 23.44 -41.94
CA HIS A 36 -22.13 24.81 -41.47
C HIS A 36 -20.75 25.09 -40.88
N ARG A 37 -20.06 26.11 -41.39
CA ARG A 37 -18.84 26.67 -40.81
C ARG A 37 -18.94 28.18 -40.89
N ALA A 38 -19.19 28.83 -39.77
CA ALA A 38 -19.27 30.28 -39.70
C ALA A 38 -18.16 30.85 -38.82
N GLU A 39 -17.54 31.92 -39.30
CA GLU A 39 -16.61 32.72 -38.52
C GLU A 39 -17.30 33.29 -37.29
N ARG A 40 -16.56 33.38 -36.18
CA ARG A 40 -17.09 33.93 -34.92
C ARG A 40 -17.31 35.44 -34.98
N TYR A 41 -16.50 36.14 -35.76
CA TYR A 41 -16.58 37.58 -35.98
C TYR A 41 -16.46 37.85 -37.48
N THR A 42 -17.53 38.34 -38.10
CA THR A 42 -17.60 38.61 -39.55
C THR A 42 -16.89 39.90 -39.95
N GLU A 43 -16.73 40.83 -39.01
CA GLU A 43 -16.01 42.09 -39.22
C GLU A 43 -14.73 42.08 -38.39
N ALA A 44 -13.61 42.33 -39.05
CA ALA A 44 -12.31 42.39 -38.40
C ALA A 44 -12.17 43.65 -37.52
N GLY A 45 -11.59 43.49 -36.34
CA GLY A 45 -11.20 44.59 -35.46
C GLY A 45 -12.33 45.19 -34.63
N THR A 46 -13.47 44.49 -34.52
CA THR A 46 -14.61 44.97 -33.72
C THR A 46 -14.25 45.09 -32.24
N ARG A 47 -14.97 45.97 -31.51
CA ARG A 47 -14.75 46.16 -30.07
C ARG A 47 -15.01 44.87 -29.26
N VAL A 48 -15.92 44.02 -29.73
CA VAL A 48 -16.29 42.76 -29.09
C VAL A 48 -15.18 41.71 -29.30
N GLU A 49 -14.68 41.57 -30.52
CA GLU A 49 -13.55 40.71 -30.85
C GLU A 49 -12.30 41.07 -30.01
N LYS A 50 -11.92 42.37 -29.99
CA LYS A 50 -10.80 42.85 -29.16
C LYS A 50 -11.01 42.62 -27.66
N ARG A 51 -12.26 42.52 -27.18
CA ARG A 51 -12.54 42.17 -25.78
C ARG A 51 -12.35 40.67 -25.53
N ALA A 52 -12.79 39.82 -26.45
CA ALA A 52 -12.58 38.38 -26.39
C ALA A 52 -11.09 38.03 -26.43
N GLU A 53 -10.32 38.71 -27.28
CA GLU A 53 -8.88 38.54 -27.41
C GLU A 53 -8.18 38.85 -26.08
N ARG A 54 -8.51 40.00 -25.48
CA ARG A 54 -8.00 40.39 -24.16
C ARG A 54 -8.34 39.38 -23.07
N GLN A 55 -9.52 38.75 -23.11
CA GLN A 55 -9.87 37.73 -22.11
C GLN A 55 -8.98 36.49 -22.22
N VAL A 56 -8.70 36.01 -23.44
CA VAL A 56 -7.76 34.90 -23.66
C VAL A 56 -6.35 35.31 -23.22
N ALA A 57 -5.91 36.51 -23.63
CA ALA A 57 -4.58 37.03 -23.29
C ALA A 57 -4.36 37.17 -21.77
N VAL A 58 -5.38 37.59 -21.02
CA VAL A 58 -5.32 37.68 -19.54
C VAL A 58 -5.04 36.30 -18.93
N TRP A 59 -5.70 35.24 -19.39
CA TRP A 59 -5.45 33.89 -18.85
C TRP A 59 -4.07 33.35 -19.20
N PHE A 60 -3.56 33.58 -20.41
CA PHE A 60 -2.17 33.24 -20.73
C PHE A 60 -1.17 34.06 -19.93
N THR A 61 -1.49 35.32 -19.63
CA THR A 61 -0.65 36.17 -18.78
C THR A 61 -0.64 35.66 -17.34
N ILE A 62 -1.79 35.29 -16.78
CA ILE A 62 -1.87 34.66 -15.46
C ILE A 62 -1.07 33.35 -15.45
N ALA A 63 -1.16 32.54 -16.51
CA ALA A 63 -0.38 31.32 -16.64
C ALA A 63 1.13 31.59 -16.61
N GLY A 64 1.61 32.52 -17.44
CA GLY A 64 3.02 32.89 -17.49
C GLY A 64 3.54 33.46 -16.18
N ILE A 65 2.80 34.37 -15.54
CA ILE A 65 3.15 34.93 -14.23
C ILE A 65 3.21 33.83 -13.17
N SER A 66 2.22 32.93 -13.15
CA SER A 66 2.17 31.82 -12.19
C SER A 66 3.31 30.83 -12.40
N ALA A 67 3.68 30.53 -13.66
CA ALA A 67 4.82 29.69 -13.98
C ALA A 67 6.16 30.32 -13.53
N LEU A 68 6.33 31.63 -13.76
CA LEU A 68 7.52 32.37 -13.31
C LEU A 68 7.58 32.46 -11.78
N ALA A 69 6.43 32.67 -11.11
CA ALA A 69 6.35 32.64 -9.66
C ALA A 69 6.73 31.24 -9.13
N CYS A 70 6.23 30.17 -9.75
CA CYS A 70 6.59 28.80 -9.41
C CYS A 70 8.09 28.55 -9.54
N LEU A 71 8.70 29.01 -10.64
CA LEU A 71 10.15 28.91 -10.84
C LEU A 71 10.92 29.70 -9.78
N GLY A 72 10.47 30.91 -9.46
CA GLY A 72 11.07 31.74 -8.41
C GLY A 72 10.99 31.09 -7.04
N ILE A 73 9.84 30.53 -6.67
CA ILE A 73 9.66 29.79 -5.41
C ILE A 73 10.57 28.55 -5.41
N PHE A 74 10.60 27.79 -6.49
CA PHE A 74 11.41 26.58 -6.59
C PHE A 74 12.91 26.86 -6.42
N LEU A 75 13.40 27.97 -6.97
CA LEU A 75 14.83 28.33 -6.93
C LEU A 75 15.24 29.06 -5.65
N PHE A 76 14.37 29.92 -5.11
CA PHE A 76 14.77 30.91 -4.09
C PHE A 76 14.02 30.78 -2.77
N ASN A 77 12.99 29.94 -2.67
CA ASN A 77 12.32 29.72 -1.39
C ASN A 77 13.07 28.72 -0.50
N HIS A 78 12.82 28.77 0.81
CA HIS A 78 13.43 27.86 1.76
C HIS A 78 12.73 26.49 1.73
N TRP A 79 13.39 25.48 1.15
CA TRP A 79 12.85 24.13 1.01
C TRP A 79 13.40 23.14 2.06
N GLU A 80 14.45 23.52 2.78
CA GLU A 80 15.06 22.72 3.83
C GLU A 80 14.13 22.61 5.05
N PHE A 81 14.16 21.46 5.72
CA PHE A 81 13.33 21.22 6.90
C PHE A 81 13.70 22.20 8.02
N ALA A 82 12.70 22.94 8.50
CA ALA A 82 12.84 23.89 9.59
C ALA A 82 11.90 23.53 10.75
N LEU A 83 12.42 23.57 11.98
CA LEU A 83 11.63 23.38 13.19
C LEU A 83 10.80 24.64 13.52
N PRO A 84 9.72 24.53 14.31
CA PRO A 84 8.85 25.68 14.64
C PRO A 84 9.57 26.91 15.22
N ASP A 85 10.67 26.71 15.93
CA ASP A 85 11.46 27.78 16.54
C ASP A 85 12.50 28.40 15.59
N ASP A 86 12.69 27.81 14.40
CA ASP A 86 13.60 28.34 13.38
C ASP A 86 12.99 29.57 12.70
N PRO A 87 13.74 30.67 12.49
CA PRO A 87 13.27 31.84 11.76
C PRO A 87 12.70 31.53 10.36
N ASN A 88 13.13 30.44 9.73
CA ASN A 88 12.71 30.02 8.40
C ASN A 88 11.50 29.07 8.38
N TYR A 89 10.93 28.73 9.55
CA TYR A 89 9.81 27.78 9.68
C TYR A 89 8.66 28.08 8.72
N TRP A 90 8.25 29.35 8.61
CA TRP A 90 7.15 29.75 7.75
C TRP A 90 7.49 29.65 6.27
N TRP A 91 8.73 29.96 5.89
CA TRP A 91 9.20 29.82 4.50
C TRP A 91 9.23 28.35 4.07
N TYR A 92 9.66 27.46 4.96
CA TYR A 92 9.57 26.00 4.79
C TYR A 92 8.12 25.53 4.67
N THR A 93 7.28 25.89 5.65
CA THR A 93 5.88 25.43 5.74
C THR A 93 5.07 25.83 4.49
N PHE A 94 5.30 27.03 3.96
CA PHE A 94 4.62 27.49 2.76
C PHE A 94 5.27 27.04 1.45
N ASN A 95 6.45 26.43 1.47
CA ASN A 95 7.14 26.02 0.25
C ASN A 95 6.30 25.10 -0.63
N THR A 96 5.85 23.97 -0.08
CA THR A 96 5.04 22.99 -0.83
C THR A 96 3.68 23.56 -1.25
N PRO A 97 2.90 24.22 -0.38
CA PRO A 97 1.65 24.87 -0.79
C PRO A 97 1.83 25.91 -1.90
N LEU A 98 2.86 26.76 -1.82
CA LEU A 98 3.13 27.79 -2.82
C LEU A 98 3.49 27.18 -4.17
N LEU A 99 4.38 26.17 -4.20
CA LEU A 99 4.69 25.42 -5.43
C LEU A 99 3.42 24.85 -6.07
N GLY A 100 2.59 24.16 -5.27
CA GLY A 100 1.33 23.59 -5.74
C GLY A 100 0.36 24.65 -6.29
N ALA A 101 0.18 25.76 -5.57
CA ALA A 101 -0.70 26.84 -5.98
C ALA A 101 -0.23 27.51 -7.28
N THR A 102 1.06 27.84 -7.40
CA THR A 102 1.59 28.50 -8.59
C THR A 102 1.66 27.59 -9.81
N PHE A 103 2.03 26.31 -9.62
CA PHE A 103 2.04 25.33 -10.70
C PHE A 103 0.62 25.02 -11.17
N GLY A 104 -0.28 24.72 -10.22
CA GLY A 104 -1.68 24.41 -10.51
C GLY A 104 -2.40 25.57 -11.19
N LEU A 105 -2.22 26.81 -10.71
CA LEU A 105 -2.81 28.00 -11.32
C LEU A 105 -2.28 28.23 -12.74
N SER A 106 -1.01 27.93 -13.00
CA SER A 106 -0.44 28.03 -14.35
C SER A 106 -1.15 27.11 -15.33
N VAL A 107 -1.18 25.81 -15.03
CA VAL A 107 -1.80 24.79 -15.90
C VAL A 107 -3.31 25.04 -16.05
N LEU A 108 -4.00 25.37 -14.96
CA LEU A 108 -5.42 25.72 -14.98
C LEU A 108 -5.70 26.91 -15.91
N SER A 109 -4.88 27.95 -15.81
CA SER A 109 -5.05 29.16 -16.63
C SER A 109 -4.79 28.88 -18.12
N ILE A 110 -3.81 28.02 -18.45
CA ILE A 110 -3.62 27.53 -19.83
C ILE A 110 -4.86 26.80 -20.32
N GLY A 111 -5.41 25.88 -19.50
CA GLY A 111 -6.63 25.14 -19.84
C GLY A 111 -7.82 26.07 -20.11
N ILE A 112 -8.04 27.07 -19.25
CA ILE A 112 -9.09 28.07 -19.43
C ILE A 112 -8.86 28.87 -20.72
N ALA A 113 -7.63 29.32 -20.98
CA ALA A 113 -7.29 30.07 -22.18
C ALA A 113 -7.58 29.27 -23.46
N MET A 114 -7.17 28.00 -23.51
CA MET A 114 -7.41 27.11 -24.65
C MET A 114 -8.91 26.89 -24.90
N ILE A 115 -9.70 26.66 -23.85
CA ILE A 115 -11.17 26.52 -23.99
C ILE A 115 -11.78 27.83 -24.51
N LEU A 116 -11.30 28.98 -24.05
CA LEU A 116 -11.79 30.28 -24.53
C LEU A 116 -11.42 30.51 -26.00
N ILE A 117 -10.25 30.07 -26.47
CA ILE A 117 -9.89 30.09 -27.89
C ILE A 117 -10.92 29.28 -28.70
N THR A 118 -11.20 28.04 -28.28
CA THR A 118 -12.19 27.19 -28.97
C THR A 118 -13.58 27.81 -28.97
N LYS A 119 -14.00 28.39 -27.85
CA LYS A 119 -15.35 28.98 -27.73
C LYS A 119 -15.51 30.30 -28.48
N LYS A 120 -14.45 31.10 -28.62
CA LYS A 120 -14.55 32.49 -29.09
C LYS A 120 -13.91 32.76 -30.44
N PHE A 121 -12.92 31.97 -30.86
CA PHE A 121 -12.16 32.23 -32.09
C PHE A 121 -12.24 31.08 -33.09
N ILE A 122 -12.22 29.83 -32.64
CA ILE A 122 -12.40 28.70 -33.54
C ILE A 122 -13.83 28.75 -34.13
N PRO A 123 -13.98 28.76 -35.47
CA PRO A 123 -15.27 28.73 -36.14
C PRO A 123 -16.13 27.57 -35.62
N SER A 124 -17.41 27.81 -35.36
CA SER A 124 -18.33 26.71 -35.07
C SER A 124 -18.57 25.95 -36.36
N GLU A 125 -18.16 24.68 -36.36
CA GLU A 125 -18.37 23.76 -37.45
C GLU A 125 -19.37 22.67 -37.07
N ILE A 126 -20.35 22.45 -37.93
CA ILE A 126 -21.25 21.31 -37.89
C ILE A 126 -20.89 20.44 -39.07
N SER A 127 -20.26 19.30 -38.78
CA SER A 127 -19.89 18.29 -39.76
C SER A 127 -20.67 17.02 -39.48
N VAL A 128 -21.28 16.46 -40.51
CA VAL A 128 -21.99 15.19 -40.45
C VAL A 128 -21.12 14.16 -41.16
N GLN A 129 -20.75 13.12 -40.43
CA GLN A 129 -20.05 11.98 -41.00
C GLN A 129 -21.00 10.81 -41.13
N ASP A 130 -21.05 10.23 -42.33
CA ASP A 130 -21.76 8.99 -42.57
C ASP A 130 -21.14 7.89 -41.73
N ARG A 131 -21.94 7.40 -40.78
CA ARG A 131 -21.50 6.35 -39.88
C ARG A 131 -21.51 5.02 -40.64
N HIS A 132 -20.35 4.44 -40.89
CA HIS A 132 -20.22 3.10 -41.46
C HIS A 132 -20.50 2.01 -40.42
N ASP A 133 -21.61 2.14 -39.70
CA ASP A 133 -22.00 1.23 -38.65
C ASP A 133 -22.93 0.14 -39.19
N GLY A 134 -22.67 -1.09 -38.75
CA GLY A 134 -23.25 -2.30 -39.30
C GLY A 134 -22.19 -3.40 -39.36
N GLY A 135 -22.56 -4.58 -39.84
CA GLY A 135 -21.54 -5.57 -40.19
C GLY A 135 -20.81 -5.16 -41.48
N SER A 136 -19.57 -5.65 -41.67
CA SER A 136 -18.88 -5.52 -42.96
C SER A 136 -19.77 -5.99 -44.12
N ALA A 137 -19.50 -5.47 -45.32
CA ALA A 137 -20.21 -5.88 -46.53
C ALA A 137 -20.18 -7.41 -46.68
N GLU A 138 -21.22 -7.98 -47.27
CA GLU A 138 -21.34 -9.44 -47.42
C GLU A 138 -20.16 -10.01 -48.22
N VAL A 139 -19.65 -9.25 -49.20
CA VAL A 139 -18.44 -9.59 -49.95
C VAL A 139 -17.24 -9.71 -49.00
N ASP A 140 -16.97 -8.70 -48.17
CA ASP A 140 -15.85 -8.70 -47.22
C ASP A 140 -15.94 -9.86 -46.20
N LYS A 141 -17.15 -10.14 -45.69
CA LYS A 141 -17.38 -11.27 -44.79
C LYS A 141 -17.10 -12.60 -45.49
N LYS A 142 -17.66 -12.81 -46.67
CA LYS A 142 -17.50 -14.06 -47.42
C LYS A 142 -16.06 -14.26 -47.91
N THR A 143 -15.38 -13.20 -48.33
CA THR A 143 -13.98 -13.29 -48.77
C THR A 143 -13.06 -13.57 -47.58
N ILE A 144 -13.23 -12.94 -46.42
CA ILE A 144 -12.44 -13.26 -45.22
C ILE A 144 -12.68 -14.69 -44.74
N VAL A 145 -13.93 -15.15 -44.68
CA VAL A 145 -14.23 -16.54 -44.33
C VAL A 145 -13.61 -17.50 -45.36
N GLY A 146 -13.73 -17.18 -46.66
CA GLY A 146 -13.12 -17.95 -47.74
C GLY A 146 -11.60 -18.03 -47.61
N LEU A 147 -10.92 -16.92 -47.32
CA LEU A 147 -9.47 -16.87 -47.11
C LEU A 147 -9.05 -17.68 -45.88
N LEU A 148 -9.79 -17.60 -44.77
CA LEU A 148 -9.53 -18.39 -43.56
C LEU A 148 -9.75 -19.90 -43.79
N GLN A 149 -10.82 -20.28 -44.51
CA GLN A 149 -11.10 -21.66 -44.87
C GLN A 149 -10.07 -22.22 -45.86
N ASP A 150 -9.70 -21.43 -46.87
CA ASP A 150 -8.66 -21.78 -47.83
C ASP A 150 -7.34 -22.01 -47.11
N THR A 151 -6.90 -21.07 -46.27
CA THR A 151 -5.69 -21.22 -45.43
C THR A 151 -5.79 -22.46 -44.53
N GLY A 152 -6.94 -22.68 -43.88
CA GLY A 152 -7.17 -23.85 -43.03
C GLY A 152 -7.09 -25.18 -43.76
N THR A 153 -7.60 -25.27 -44.99
CA THR A 153 -7.61 -26.50 -45.79
C THR A 153 -6.30 -26.73 -46.53
N THR A 154 -5.75 -25.70 -47.19
CA THR A 154 -4.47 -25.74 -47.93
C THR A 154 -3.27 -25.97 -47.02
N SER A 155 -3.31 -25.51 -45.76
CA SER A 155 -2.27 -25.84 -44.76
C SER A 155 -2.19 -27.34 -44.45
N THR A 156 -3.24 -28.11 -44.76
CA THR A 156 -3.38 -29.55 -44.48
C THR A 156 -3.25 -29.95 -43.00
N LEU A 157 -3.22 -29.00 -42.06
CA LEU A 157 -2.97 -29.26 -40.64
C LEU A 157 -4.08 -30.08 -39.99
N GLY A 158 -5.36 -29.86 -40.35
CA GLY A 158 -6.51 -30.52 -39.74
C GLY A 158 -6.50 -32.06 -39.81
N ARG A 159 -5.86 -32.65 -40.84
CA ARG A 159 -5.70 -34.11 -41.01
C ARG A 159 -4.42 -34.68 -40.39
N ARG A 160 -3.47 -33.83 -39.97
CA ARG A 160 -2.19 -34.24 -39.38
C ARG A 160 -2.32 -34.33 -37.85
N LYS A 161 -3.12 -35.28 -37.36
CA LYS A 161 -3.45 -35.43 -35.92
C LYS A 161 -2.23 -35.56 -35.01
N MET A 162 -1.16 -36.21 -35.49
CA MET A 162 0.09 -36.32 -34.74
C MET A 162 0.77 -34.96 -34.51
N ILE A 163 0.73 -34.05 -35.48
CA ILE A 163 1.32 -32.70 -35.34
C ILE A 163 0.50 -31.87 -34.36
N ILE A 164 -0.82 -31.92 -34.46
CA ILE A 164 -1.70 -31.19 -33.52
C ILE A 164 -1.53 -31.73 -32.10
N GLY A 165 -1.52 -33.05 -31.93
CA GLY A 165 -1.32 -33.70 -30.64
C GLY A 165 0.04 -33.37 -30.02
N SER A 166 1.12 -33.44 -30.80
CA SER A 166 2.46 -33.10 -30.31
C SER A 166 2.62 -31.60 -30.02
N ALA A 167 2.02 -30.71 -30.82
CA ALA A 167 1.99 -29.27 -30.55
C ALA A 167 1.21 -28.94 -29.27
N GLY A 168 0.04 -29.56 -29.07
CA GLY A 168 -0.75 -29.41 -27.85
C GLY A 168 0.00 -29.89 -26.60
N PHE A 169 0.66 -31.04 -26.68
CA PHE A 169 1.53 -31.51 -25.60
C PHE A 169 2.72 -30.58 -25.37
N GLY A 170 3.45 -30.20 -26.42
CA GLY A 170 4.65 -29.37 -26.32
C GLY A 170 4.36 -27.98 -25.75
N LEU A 171 3.35 -27.29 -26.29
CA LEU A 171 2.91 -25.98 -25.80
C LEU A 171 2.29 -26.09 -24.41
N GLY A 172 1.51 -27.14 -24.12
CA GLY A 172 0.91 -27.38 -22.81
C GLY A 172 1.96 -27.64 -21.73
N ALA A 173 2.93 -28.52 -21.99
CA ALA A 173 4.04 -28.81 -21.10
C ALA A 173 4.93 -27.58 -20.87
N PHE A 174 5.21 -26.81 -21.94
CA PHE A 174 5.95 -25.55 -21.85
C PHE A 174 5.20 -24.52 -20.99
N ALA A 175 3.89 -24.33 -21.23
CA ALA A 175 3.07 -23.39 -20.47
C ALA A 175 2.96 -23.78 -19.00
N LEU A 176 2.73 -25.08 -18.70
CA LEU A 176 2.69 -25.58 -17.33
C LEU A 176 4.03 -25.38 -16.62
N THR A 177 5.14 -25.73 -17.28
CA THR A 177 6.48 -25.55 -16.72
C THR A 177 6.78 -24.08 -16.48
N GLY A 178 6.44 -23.21 -17.44
CA GLY A 178 6.58 -21.76 -17.31
C GLY A 178 5.78 -21.21 -16.13
N LEU A 179 4.52 -21.65 -15.97
CA LEU A 179 3.66 -21.24 -14.86
C LEU A 179 4.21 -21.70 -13.51
N VAL A 180 4.64 -22.96 -13.40
CA VAL A 180 5.23 -23.51 -12.18
C VAL A 180 6.56 -22.82 -11.86
N ALA A 181 7.41 -22.56 -12.84
CA ALA A 181 8.67 -21.84 -12.63
C ALA A 181 8.42 -20.40 -12.18
N PHE A 182 7.41 -19.74 -12.75
CA PHE A 182 7.03 -18.37 -12.38
C PHE A 182 6.44 -18.29 -10.97
N LEU A 183 5.49 -19.17 -10.62
CA LEU A 183 4.79 -19.13 -9.33
C LEU A 183 5.55 -19.83 -8.20
N GLY A 184 6.35 -20.86 -8.52
CA GLY A 184 7.02 -21.72 -7.54
C GLY A 184 7.99 -20.96 -6.63
N GLY A 185 8.60 -19.87 -7.13
CA GLY A 185 9.45 -18.99 -6.31
C GLY A 185 8.70 -18.26 -5.20
N PHE A 186 7.41 -17.96 -5.39
CA PHE A 186 6.56 -17.23 -4.44
C PHE A 186 5.87 -18.13 -3.42
N ILE A 187 5.71 -19.42 -3.71
CA ILE A 187 5.09 -20.38 -2.79
C ILE A 187 6.15 -20.84 -1.77
N LYS A 188 6.04 -20.38 -0.52
CA LYS A 188 6.92 -20.79 0.58
C LYS A 188 6.26 -21.87 1.44
N ASN A 189 7.08 -22.72 2.05
CA ASN A 189 6.62 -23.67 3.06
C ASN A 189 6.73 -23.01 4.46
N PRO A 190 5.63 -22.57 5.09
CA PRO A 190 5.66 -21.95 6.42
C PRO A 190 6.07 -22.94 7.52
N TRP A 191 6.04 -24.24 7.24
CA TRP A 191 6.32 -25.33 8.17
C TRP A 191 7.65 -26.04 7.87
N ALA A 192 8.56 -25.40 7.13
CA ALA A 192 9.86 -25.99 6.76
C ALA A 192 10.66 -26.50 7.98
N GLU A 193 10.56 -25.80 9.10
CA GLU A 193 11.24 -26.11 10.36
C GLU A 193 10.42 -26.98 11.33
N ARG A 194 9.24 -27.46 10.88
CA ARG A 194 8.35 -28.36 11.65
C ARG A 194 7.99 -27.80 13.03
N GLU A 195 8.43 -28.47 14.10
CA GLU A 195 8.17 -28.09 15.48
C GLU A 195 8.83 -26.76 15.85
N ASN A 196 9.91 -26.38 15.16
CA ASN A 196 10.61 -25.11 15.37
C ASN A 196 10.08 -23.98 14.46
N ALA A 197 9.00 -24.24 13.69
CA ALA A 197 8.50 -23.24 12.75
C ALA A 197 8.18 -21.91 13.46
N PRO A 198 8.44 -20.76 12.81
CA PRO A 198 8.37 -19.47 13.47
C PRO A 198 7.04 -19.19 14.16
N LEU A 199 5.91 -19.65 13.62
CA LEU A 199 4.59 -19.41 14.21
C LEU A 199 4.37 -20.10 15.58
N TRP A 200 5.13 -21.15 15.90
CA TRP A 200 4.98 -21.89 17.16
C TRP A 200 5.65 -21.23 18.35
N HIS A 201 6.78 -20.54 18.15
CA HIS A 201 7.68 -20.08 19.22
C HIS A 201 7.93 -18.61 19.18
N SER A 202 7.87 -17.89 20.30
CA SER A 202 8.18 -16.45 20.34
C SER A 202 9.66 -16.21 20.68
N GLY A 203 10.16 -14.96 20.62
CA GLY A 203 11.54 -14.64 21.08
C GLY A 203 11.79 -14.90 22.57
N TRP A 204 10.74 -15.20 23.34
CA TRP A 204 10.82 -15.71 24.71
C TRP A 204 11.21 -17.18 24.78
N SER A 205 11.12 -17.91 23.66
CA SER A 205 11.41 -19.33 23.60
C SER A 205 12.89 -19.63 23.81
N PRO A 206 13.24 -20.60 24.67
CA PRO A 206 14.62 -21.06 24.82
C PRO A 206 15.21 -21.68 23.55
N ILE A 207 14.41 -22.01 22.53
CA ILE A 207 14.93 -22.57 21.27
C ILE A 207 15.90 -21.62 20.55
N TYR A 208 15.78 -20.31 20.81
CA TYR A 208 16.63 -19.27 20.26
C TYR A 208 17.91 -19.04 21.09
N ASN A 209 18.09 -19.79 22.17
CA ASN A 209 19.35 -19.79 22.92
C ASN A 209 20.45 -20.46 22.09
N SER A 210 21.69 -20.06 22.33
CA SER A 210 22.84 -20.66 21.67
C SER A 210 22.97 -22.14 22.06
N LYS A 211 23.63 -22.94 21.22
CA LYS A 211 23.87 -24.35 21.54
C LYS A 211 24.84 -24.51 22.71
N GLU A 212 25.68 -23.50 22.94
CA GLU A 212 26.67 -23.43 23.99
C GLU A 212 26.04 -23.12 25.36
N ASP A 213 24.93 -22.36 25.39
CA ASP A 213 24.15 -22.07 26.60
C ASP A 213 22.64 -22.22 26.35
N PRO A 214 22.12 -23.46 26.24
CA PRO A 214 20.72 -23.71 25.93
C PRO A 214 19.77 -23.24 27.03
N ASN A 215 20.26 -23.01 28.25
CA ASN A 215 19.48 -22.56 29.40
C ASN A 215 19.74 -21.08 29.73
N GLU A 216 20.25 -20.31 28.75
CA GLU A 216 20.43 -18.87 28.92
C GLU A 216 19.13 -18.21 29.39
N THR A 217 19.25 -17.40 30.44
CA THR A 217 18.11 -16.71 31.05
C THR A 217 17.60 -15.59 30.14
N VAL A 218 16.29 -15.57 29.90
CA VAL A 218 15.61 -14.50 29.17
C VAL A 218 15.08 -13.47 30.15
N TYR A 219 15.68 -12.29 30.16
CA TYR A 219 15.30 -11.18 31.03
C TYR A 219 14.16 -10.37 30.42
N LEU A 220 13.37 -9.75 31.30
CA LEU A 220 12.41 -8.73 30.90
C LEU A 220 13.16 -7.40 30.77
N ARG A 221 13.38 -6.95 29.52
CA ARG A 221 13.94 -5.64 29.20
C ARG A 221 12.81 -4.65 28.94
N ARG A 222 12.79 -3.52 29.65
CA ARG A 222 11.80 -2.45 29.39
C ARG A 222 12.12 -1.64 28.15
N ASP A 223 11.08 -1.08 27.55
CA ASP A 223 11.20 -0.09 26.47
C ASP A 223 11.51 1.30 27.05
N THR A 224 12.74 1.79 26.85
CA THR A 224 13.14 3.13 27.29
C THR A 224 12.90 4.22 26.23
N GLY A 225 12.35 3.87 25.06
CA GLY A 225 12.30 4.73 23.89
C GLY A 225 13.62 4.83 23.12
N ASN A 226 14.73 4.26 23.63
CA ASN A 226 15.98 4.10 22.91
C ASN A 226 16.25 2.61 22.66
N PRO A 227 16.23 2.13 21.40
CA PRO A 227 16.36 0.72 21.07
C PRO A 227 17.74 0.13 21.40
N TYR A 228 18.75 0.97 21.63
CA TYR A 228 20.12 0.54 21.97
C TYR A 228 20.43 0.59 23.46
N GLN A 229 19.48 1.04 24.29
CA GLN A 229 19.64 1.04 25.73
C GLN A 229 19.00 -0.20 26.35
N VAL A 230 19.77 -0.94 27.12
CA VAL A 230 19.26 -2.08 27.90
C VAL A 230 18.96 -1.60 29.32
N ALA A 231 17.69 -1.70 29.71
CA ALA A 231 17.23 -1.50 31.07
C ALA A 231 16.41 -2.73 31.47
N LEU A 232 16.85 -3.43 32.51
CA LEU A 232 16.20 -4.63 33.02
C LEU A 232 15.22 -4.27 34.12
N VAL A 233 14.16 -5.06 34.26
CA VAL A 233 13.09 -4.80 35.23
C VAL A 233 13.36 -5.52 36.54
N ARG A 234 13.31 -4.78 37.65
CA ARG A 234 13.16 -5.32 39.00
C ARG A 234 11.71 -5.19 39.47
N PRO A 235 11.21 -6.05 40.36
CA PRO A 235 9.86 -5.93 40.90
C PRO A 235 9.57 -4.51 41.45
N GLU A 236 10.47 -3.94 42.22
CA GLU A 236 10.32 -2.61 42.82
C GLU A 236 10.19 -1.44 41.82
N ASP A 237 10.49 -1.64 40.54
CA ASP A 237 10.44 -0.58 39.52
C ASP A 237 9.02 -0.25 39.06
N LEU A 238 8.05 -1.15 39.25
CA LEU A 238 6.69 -0.99 38.73
C LEU A 238 5.69 -0.79 39.87
N ASP A 239 4.98 0.34 39.89
CA ASP A 239 3.96 0.64 40.90
C ASP A 239 2.74 -0.29 40.84
N ALA A 240 2.02 -0.42 41.95
CA ALA A 240 0.77 -1.20 41.99
C ALA A 240 -0.30 -0.58 41.08
N GLY A 241 -0.88 -1.41 40.20
CA GLY A 241 -1.75 -0.96 39.11
C GLY A 241 -1.00 -0.46 37.88
N GLY A 242 0.33 -0.49 37.88
CA GLY A 242 1.17 -0.10 36.76
C GLY A 242 1.20 -1.14 35.65
N MET A 243 1.53 -0.68 34.44
CA MET A 243 1.89 -1.54 33.32
C MET A 243 3.13 -0.97 32.62
N GLU A 244 4.03 -1.85 32.18
CA GLU A 244 5.10 -1.48 31.27
C GLU A 244 5.24 -2.52 30.15
N THR A 245 5.82 -2.09 29.03
CA THR A 245 6.09 -3.01 27.90
C THR A 245 7.51 -3.54 28.05
N VAL A 246 7.62 -4.87 28.00
CA VAL A 246 8.89 -5.59 28.10
C VAL A 246 9.12 -6.46 26.86
N PHE A 247 10.39 -6.66 26.55
CA PHE A 247 10.91 -7.46 25.45
C PHE A 247 11.90 -8.50 25.99
N PRO A 248 12.07 -9.64 25.30
CA PRO A 248 13.05 -10.64 25.68
C PRO A 248 14.45 -10.09 25.44
N TRP A 249 15.32 -10.21 26.44
CA TRP A 249 16.73 -9.89 26.31
C TRP A 249 17.60 -11.01 26.91
N ARG A 250 18.68 -11.33 26.22
CA ARG A 250 19.69 -12.31 26.63
C ARG A 250 21.02 -11.61 26.83
N ARG A 251 21.86 -12.13 27.73
CA ARG A 251 23.19 -11.55 27.97
C ARG A 251 24.07 -11.63 26.73
N SER A 252 23.91 -12.70 25.96
CA SER A 252 24.54 -12.89 24.66
C SER A 252 24.20 -11.78 23.65
N ASN A 253 23.08 -11.08 23.80
CA ASN A 253 22.73 -9.94 22.94
C ASN A 253 23.56 -8.68 23.22
N GLY A 254 24.26 -8.57 24.35
CA GLY A 254 25.05 -7.39 24.74
C GLY A 254 24.19 -6.15 25.11
N PHE A 255 24.85 -5.00 25.31
CA PHE A 255 24.24 -3.75 25.78
C PHE A 255 24.31 -2.60 24.76
N GLY A 256 24.43 -2.92 23.47
CA GLY A 256 24.41 -1.96 22.36
C GLY A 256 25.76 -1.33 22.04
N GLU A 257 26.87 -1.85 22.58
CA GLU A 257 28.21 -1.30 22.36
C GLU A 257 28.75 -1.65 20.97
N THR A 258 28.54 -2.89 20.54
CA THR A 258 28.97 -3.42 19.24
C THR A 258 27.86 -3.36 18.20
N GLU A 259 28.21 -3.43 16.91
CA GLU A 259 27.20 -3.55 15.85
C GLU A 259 26.33 -4.80 16.04
N HIS A 260 26.96 -5.93 16.33
CA HIS A 260 26.24 -7.19 16.55
C HIS A 260 25.21 -7.07 17.68
N SER A 261 25.60 -6.41 18.77
CA SER A 261 24.69 -6.16 19.89
C SER A 261 23.55 -5.22 19.49
N ARG A 262 23.83 -4.12 18.78
CA ARG A 262 22.78 -3.22 18.29
C ARG A 262 21.79 -3.93 17.38
N HIS A 263 22.25 -4.81 16.50
CA HIS A 263 21.40 -5.63 15.65
C HIS A 263 20.52 -6.60 16.46
N ALA A 264 21.10 -7.35 17.40
CA ALA A 264 20.33 -8.26 18.25
C ALA A 264 19.26 -7.55 19.09
N LEU A 265 19.60 -6.37 19.64
CA LEU A 265 18.64 -5.53 20.37
C LEU A 265 17.50 -5.08 19.45
N MET A 266 17.81 -4.65 18.23
CA MET A 266 16.80 -4.18 17.27
C MET A 266 15.90 -5.32 16.78
N GLU A 267 16.48 -6.49 16.50
CA GLU A 267 15.77 -7.70 16.10
C GLU A 267 14.72 -8.09 17.17
N SER A 268 15.11 -8.10 18.46
CA SER A 268 14.17 -8.39 19.54
C SER A 268 12.99 -7.40 19.61
N LEU A 269 13.21 -6.10 19.35
CA LEU A 269 12.12 -5.11 19.31
C LEU A 269 11.23 -5.25 18.07
N HIS A 270 11.78 -5.66 16.93
CA HIS A 270 11.05 -5.81 15.67
C HIS A 270 10.26 -7.11 15.59
N GLU A 271 10.66 -8.14 16.33
CA GLU A 271 9.98 -9.42 16.36
C GLU A 271 8.55 -9.27 16.90
N VAL A 272 7.58 -9.52 16.02
CA VAL A 272 6.17 -9.14 16.19
C VAL A 272 5.49 -9.77 17.40
N ARG A 273 6.03 -10.88 17.93
CA ARG A 273 5.47 -11.65 19.06
C ARG A 273 6.19 -11.42 20.38
N ASN A 274 7.24 -10.61 20.38
CA ASN A 274 8.03 -10.32 21.56
C ASN A 274 7.40 -9.35 22.58
N PRO A 275 6.61 -8.32 22.20
CA PRO A 275 6.17 -7.36 23.20
C PRO A 275 5.17 -7.99 24.18
N VAL A 276 5.47 -7.84 25.47
CA VAL A 276 4.66 -8.31 26.59
C VAL A 276 4.32 -7.13 27.48
N MET A 277 3.08 -7.10 27.96
CA MET A 277 2.66 -6.18 29.02
C MET A 277 2.96 -6.84 30.35
N LEU A 278 3.93 -6.30 31.08
CA LEU A 278 4.13 -6.60 32.48
C LEU A 278 3.16 -5.72 33.29
N ILE A 279 2.17 -6.34 33.91
CA ILE A 279 1.15 -5.68 34.71
C ILE A 279 1.38 -6.05 36.17
N ARG A 280 1.57 -5.06 37.04
CA ARG A 280 1.52 -5.28 38.48
C ARG A 280 0.10 -4.97 38.95
N LEU A 281 -0.68 -5.99 39.27
CA LEU A 281 -1.99 -5.79 39.87
C LEU A 281 -1.84 -5.20 41.29
N ARG A 282 -2.91 -4.57 41.77
CA ARG A 282 -2.98 -4.20 43.20
C ARG A 282 -3.16 -5.49 44.02
N PRO A 283 -2.63 -5.59 45.25
CA PRO A 283 -2.74 -6.82 46.03
C PRO A 283 -4.18 -7.34 46.21
N GLU A 284 -5.14 -6.45 46.40
CA GLU A 284 -6.57 -6.78 46.49
C GLU A 284 -7.16 -7.31 45.17
N ASP A 285 -6.61 -6.88 44.03
CA ASP A 285 -6.99 -7.35 42.71
C ASP A 285 -6.35 -8.71 42.39
N THR A 286 -5.09 -8.93 42.80
CA THR A 286 -4.43 -10.24 42.70
C THR A 286 -5.20 -11.31 43.46
N ALA A 287 -5.70 -10.99 44.67
CA ALA A 287 -6.44 -11.93 45.51
C ALA A 287 -7.75 -12.45 44.87
N ARG A 288 -8.33 -11.68 43.94
CA ARG A 288 -9.55 -12.02 43.19
C ARG A 288 -9.28 -12.44 41.74
N ALA A 289 -8.01 -12.51 41.33
CA ALA A 289 -7.65 -12.87 39.97
C ALA A 289 -7.92 -14.36 39.73
N ILE A 290 -8.67 -14.65 38.66
CA ILE A 290 -8.94 -16.01 38.19
C ILE A 290 -7.80 -16.41 37.27
N LYS A 291 -7.05 -17.42 37.68
CA LYS A 291 -5.96 -17.99 36.89
C LYS A 291 -6.50 -19.02 35.89
N ARG A 292 -5.83 -19.12 34.74
CA ARG A 292 -6.21 -20.09 33.70
C ARG A 292 -5.73 -21.48 34.07
N LYS A 293 -6.54 -22.49 33.70
CA LYS A 293 -6.16 -23.90 33.83
C LYS A 293 -4.86 -24.18 33.08
N GLY A 294 -3.87 -24.74 33.75
CA GLY A 294 -2.53 -25.05 33.19
C GLY A 294 -1.56 -23.85 33.16
N GLN A 295 -1.95 -22.68 33.67
CA GLN A 295 -1.11 -21.47 33.78
C GLN A 295 -1.17 -20.88 35.20
N GLU A 296 -1.49 -21.67 36.21
CA GLU A 296 -1.75 -21.22 37.58
C GLU A 296 -0.52 -20.66 38.28
N SER A 297 0.68 -21.01 37.83
CA SER A 297 1.97 -20.58 38.38
C SER A 297 2.70 -19.56 37.50
N PHE A 298 2.03 -18.95 36.52
CA PHE A 298 2.69 -18.07 35.54
C PHE A 298 2.95 -16.66 36.06
N ASN A 299 2.26 -16.24 37.13
CA ASN A 299 2.50 -14.96 37.79
C ASN A 299 3.53 -15.10 38.92
N TYR A 300 4.31 -14.06 39.14
CA TYR A 300 5.16 -13.92 40.33
C TYR A 300 4.51 -12.89 41.25
N GLY A 301 4.07 -13.27 42.45
CA GLY A 301 3.35 -12.34 43.34
C GLY A 301 2.17 -11.64 42.64
N ASP A 302 2.18 -10.30 42.64
CA ASP A 302 1.17 -9.46 41.98
C ASP A 302 1.45 -9.18 40.48
N TYR A 303 2.50 -9.77 39.90
CA TYR A 303 2.95 -9.49 38.54
C TYR A 303 2.41 -10.51 37.55
N PHE A 304 1.69 -10.02 36.53
CA PHE A 304 1.13 -10.80 35.44
C PHE A 304 1.71 -10.30 34.11
N ALA A 305 2.22 -11.22 33.30
CA ALA A 305 2.81 -10.90 32.01
C ALA A 305 1.91 -11.46 30.89
N TYR A 306 1.23 -10.57 30.14
CA TYR A 306 0.39 -10.97 29.01
C TYR A 306 0.99 -10.44 27.71
N THR A 307 0.93 -11.21 26.62
CA THR A 307 1.37 -10.69 25.31
C THR A 307 0.60 -9.41 24.95
N LYS A 308 1.33 -8.43 24.41
CA LYS A 308 0.75 -7.22 23.84
C LYS A 308 0.05 -7.51 22.51
N VAL A 309 0.32 -8.65 21.87
CA VAL A 309 -0.22 -9.01 20.56
C VAL A 309 -1.65 -9.53 20.69
N CYS A 310 -2.61 -8.76 20.18
CA CYS A 310 -4.02 -9.11 20.26
C CYS A 310 -4.31 -10.45 19.55
N SER A 311 -5.09 -11.30 20.22
CA SER A 311 -5.53 -12.61 19.72
C SER A 311 -6.54 -12.54 18.55
N HIS A 312 -6.95 -11.36 18.11
CA HIS A 312 -7.79 -11.22 16.92
C HIS A 312 -6.93 -11.11 15.65
N LEU A 313 -6.41 -9.91 15.37
CA LEU A 313 -5.64 -9.56 14.16
C LEU A 313 -4.25 -8.99 14.48
N GLY A 314 -3.73 -9.18 15.69
CA GLY A 314 -2.31 -8.99 15.99
C GLY A 314 -1.89 -7.56 16.36
N CYS A 315 -2.83 -6.61 16.37
CA CYS A 315 -2.53 -5.26 16.85
C CYS A 315 -1.98 -5.27 18.30
N PRO A 316 -1.01 -4.40 18.62
CA PRO A 316 -0.57 -4.18 20.00
C PRO A 316 -1.71 -3.63 20.87
N ALA A 317 -2.20 -4.42 21.81
CA ALA A 317 -3.24 -4.08 22.77
C ALA A 317 -2.66 -3.24 23.92
N SER A 318 -2.12 -2.06 23.58
CA SER A 318 -1.30 -1.22 24.47
C SER A 318 -2.04 -0.41 25.52
N LEU A 319 -3.36 -0.22 25.37
CA LEU A 319 -4.13 0.64 26.24
C LEU A 319 -4.54 -0.15 27.48
N TYR A 320 -4.19 0.34 28.67
CA TYR A 320 -4.50 -0.32 29.93
C TYR A 320 -5.26 0.62 30.87
N GLU A 321 -6.45 0.21 31.27
CA GLU A 321 -7.27 0.95 32.22
C GLU A 321 -7.00 0.42 33.64
N GLN A 322 -6.11 1.10 34.37
CA GLN A 322 -5.64 0.68 35.70
C GLN A 322 -6.78 0.49 36.72
N ARG A 323 -7.84 1.29 36.64
CA ARG A 323 -8.95 1.22 37.60
C ARG A 323 -9.77 -0.06 37.45
N SER A 324 -9.99 -0.50 36.23
CA SER A 324 -10.86 -1.63 35.89
C SER A 324 -10.08 -2.90 35.53
N ASN A 325 -8.75 -2.81 35.43
CA ASN A 325 -7.83 -3.85 34.99
C ASN A 325 -8.19 -4.42 33.61
N ARG A 326 -8.54 -3.52 32.67
CA ARG A 326 -8.85 -3.88 31.28
C ARG A 326 -7.70 -3.55 30.35
N ILE A 327 -7.41 -4.47 29.46
CA ILE A 327 -6.48 -4.30 28.34
C ILE A 327 -7.32 -4.04 27.09
N LEU A 328 -7.07 -2.94 26.39
CA LEU A 328 -7.84 -2.50 25.23
C LEU A 328 -6.96 -2.50 23.97
N CYS A 329 -7.49 -3.13 22.92
CA CYS A 329 -6.91 -3.09 21.59
C CYS A 329 -7.43 -1.87 20.82
N PRO A 330 -6.56 -0.93 20.39
CA PRO A 330 -7.01 0.31 19.74
C PRO A 330 -7.59 0.09 18.35
N CYS A 331 -7.28 -1.04 17.69
CA CYS A 331 -7.70 -1.29 16.31
C CYS A 331 -9.19 -1.60 16.17
N HIS A 332 -9.68 -2.58 16.95
CA HIS A 332 -11.06 -3.08 16.86
C HIS A 332 -11.72 -3.20 18.24
N GLN A 333 -11.17 -2.48 19.23
CA GLN A 333 -11.75 -2.29 20.55
C GLN A 333 -11.98 -3.58 21.34
N SER A 334 -11.27 -4.67 21.02
CA SER A 334 -11.30 -5.87 21.87
C SER A 334 -10.80 -5.51 23.26
N GLN A 335 -11.59 -5.87 24.29
CA GLN A 335 -11.25 -5.63 25.68
C GLN A 335 -11.00 -6.97 26.37
N PHE A 336 -9.88 -7.07 27.07
CA PHE A 336 -9.48 -8.26 27.81
C PHE A 336 -9.47 -7.95 29.30
N ASN A 337 -10.04 -8.85 30.11
CA ASN A 337 -10.07 -8.73 31.56
C ASN A 337 -8.76 -9.28 32.15
N ALA A 338 -7.86 -8.41 32.62
CA ALA A 338 -6.59 -8.85 33.20
C ALA A 338 -6.78 -9.64 34.51
N LEU A 339 -7.93 -9.52 35.18
CA LEU A 339 -8.26 -10.30 36.37
C LEU A 339 -8.80 -11.70 36.06
N GLU A 340 -9.11 -12.01 34.80
CA GLU A 340 -9.59 -13.32 34.38
C GLU A 340 -8.74 -13.79 33.20
N TYR A 341 -7.46 -14.09 33.47
CA TYR A 341 -6.48 -14.60 32.51
C TYR A 341 -6.44 -13.90 31.14
N ALA A 342 -6.68 -12.59 31.11
CA ALA A 342 -6.83 -11.81 29.89
C ALA A 342 -7.87 -12.37 28.90
N LYS A 343 -8.98 -12.90 29.42
CA LYS A 343 -10.14 -13.34 28.65
C LYS A 343 -10.82 -12.15 27.97
N PRO A 344 -11.19 -12.25 26.69
CA PRO A 344 -11.94 -11.20 26.03
C PRO A 344 -13.33 -11.08 26.65
N ILE A 345 -13.73 -9.85 26.98
CA ILE A 345 -15.05 -9.49 27.53
C ILE A 345 -15.85 -8.61 26.56
N PHE A 346 -15.22 -8.09 25.52
CA PHE A 346 -15.85 -7.27 24.49
C PHE A 346 -15.05 -7.30 23.18
N GLY A 347 -15.71 -6.98 22.07
CA GLY A 347 -15.10 -6.88 20.73
C GLY A 347 -14.93 -8.24 20.04
N PRO A 348 -14.25 -8.26 18.87
CA PRO A 348 -14.19 -9.45 18.00
C PRO A 348 -13.17 -10.51 18.43
N ALA A 349 -12.30 -10.24 19.42
CA ALA A 349 -11.37 -11.26 19.91
C ALA A 349 -12.10 -12.39 20.62
N ALA A 350 -11.90 -13.63 20.16
CA ALA A 350 -12.55 -14.81 20.73
C ALA A 350 -11.65 -15.64 21.67
N ARG A 351 -10.39 -15.23 21.88
CA ARG A 351 -9.39 -15.98 22.65
C ARG A 351 -8.70 -15.07 23.66
N ALA A 352 -8.30 -15.65 24.79
CA ALA A 352 -7.48 -14.96 25.78
C ALA A 352 -6.11 -14.54 25.20
N LEU A 353 -5.49 -13.52 25.79
CA LEU A 353 -4.07 -13.23 25.52
C LEU A 353 -3.21 -14.33 26.14
N ALA A 354 -2.12 -14.70 25.47
CA ALA A 354 -1.16 -15.66 26.00
C ALA A 354 -0.44 -15.05 27.22
N GLN A 355 -0.37 -15.81 28.31
CA GLN A 355 0.34 -15.41 29.53
C GLN A 355 1.77 -15.96 29.49
N LEU A 356 2.75 -15.10 29.74
CA LEU A 356 4.16 -15.46 29.86
C LEU A 356 4.45 -15.89 31.31
N PRO A 357 5.08 -17.05 31.55
CA PRO A 357 5.50 -17.43 32.90
C PRO A 357 6.70 -16.57 33.32
N ILE A 358 6.63 -15.94 34.49
CA ILE A 358 7.70 -15.07 35.02
C ILE A 358 8.13 -15.47 36.43
N THR A 359 9.38 -15.16 36.79
CA THR A 359 9.94 -15.32 38.13
C THR A 359 11.02 -14.24 38.39
N VAL A 360 11.57 -14.22 39.60
CA VAL A 360 12.73 -13.38 39.95
C VAL A 360 13.97 -14.26 40.06
N ASN A 361 15.05 -13.85 39.41
CA ASN A 361 16.33 -14.56 39.48
C ASN A 361 17.13 -14.19 40.75
N ASN A 362 18.27 -14.84 40.95
CA ASN A 362 19.13 -14.61 42.12
C ASN A 362 19.75 -13.20 42.18
N GLU A 363 19.69 -12.42 41.10
CA GLU A 363 20.19 -11.04 41.03
C GLU A 363 19.10 -10.00 41.34
N GLY A 364 17.84 -10.44 41.50
CA GLY A 364 16.69 -9.59 41.78
C GLY A 364 15.96 -9.06 40.54
N TYR A 365 16.27 -9.57 39.33
CA TYR A 365 15.58 -9.17 38.10
C TYR A 365 14.42 -10.10 37.76
N LEU A 366 13.37 -9.54 37.16
CA LEU A 366 12.30 -10.32 36.54
C LEU A 366 12.81 -11.01 35.27
N VAL A 367 12.55 -12.30 35.17
CA VAL A 367 12.96 -13.17 34.07
C VAL A 367 11.81 -14.06 33.64
N ALA A 368 11.80 -14.46 32.37
CA ALA A 368 10.86 -15.46 31.88
C ALA A 368 11.27 -16.85 32.37
N ALA A 369 10.28 -17.65 32.79
CA ALA A 369 10.46 -19.03 33.23
C ALA A 369 10.14 -20.06 32.11
N GLY A 370 10.02 -19.59 30.86
CA GLY A 370 9.71 -20.40 29.67
C GLY A 370 9.04 -19.56 28.58
N ASP A 371 8.70 -20.22 27.47
CA ASP A 371 7.83 -19.62 26.43
C ASP A 371 6.35 -19.66 26.87
N PHE A 372 5.49 -19.07 26.04
CA PHE A 372 4.05 -19.27 26.12
C PHE A 372 3.65 -20.73 25.86
N ILE A 373 2.53 -21.15 26.46
CA ILE A 373 1.90 -22.44 26.09
C ILE A 373 1.22 -22.33 24.73
N GLU A 374 0.52 -21.21 24.48
CA GLU A 374 -0.13 -20.98 23.21
C GLU A 374 0.71 -20.14 22.25
N PRO A 375 0.61 -20.38 20.93
CA PRO A 375 1.17 -19.47 19.95
C PRO A 375 0.66 -18.04 20.16
N VAL A 376 1.55 -17.06 20.08
CA VAL A 376 1.22 -15.66 20.32
C VAL A 376 0.46 -15.06 19.12
N GLY A 377 -0.61 -14.30 19.41
CA GLY A 377 -1.31 -13.49 18.43
C GLY A 377 -2.49 -14.15 17.69
N PRO A 378 -2.77 -13.73 16.44
CA PRO A 378 -3.88 -14.22 15.62
C PRO A 378 -3.91 -15.73 15.42
N ALA A 379 -5.07 -16.23 15.01
CA ALA A 379 -5.24 -17.64 14.71
C ALA A 379 -4.65 -17.91 13.31
N PHE A 380 -4.15 -19.12 13.15
CA PHE A 380 -3.79 -19.70 11.87
C PHE A 380 -4.41 -21.09 11.79
N TRP A 381 -4.50 -21.66 10.59
CA TRP A 381 -5.31 -22.85 10.32
C TRP A 381 -4.90 -24.08 11.16
N GLU A 382 -3.60 -24.26 11.39
CA GLU A 382 -3.02 -25.39 12.11
C GLU A 382 -3.00 -25.19 13.65
N ARG A 383 -3.42 -24.03 14.15
CA ARG A 383 -3.34 -23.70 15.58
C ARG A 383 -4.22 -24.63 16.43
N LYS A 384 -3.67 -25.17 17.51
CA LYS A 384 -4.43 -25.86 18.58
C LYS A 384 -4.88 -24.85 19.65
N SER A 385 -6.09 -25.04 20.18
CA SER A 385 -6.75 -24.14 21.16
C SER A 385 -6.90 -24.73 22.54
#